data_AF-A0AA36LMB7-F1
#
_entry.id   AF-A0AA36LMB7-F1
#
_cell.length_a   1.000
_cell.length_b   1.000
_cell.length_c   1.000
_cell.angle_alpha   90.00
_cell.angle_beta   90.00
_cell.angle_gamma   90.00
#
_symmetry.space_group_name_H-M   'P 1'
#
loop_
_entity.id
_entity.type
_entity.pdbx_description
1 polymer ?
#
loop_
_entity_poly.entity_id
_entity_poly.type
_entity_poly.pdbx_seq_one_letter_code
_entity_poly.pdbx_strand_id
1 'polypeptide(L)'
;MLNKPAFILVSALTASLMLVASTAAVGNVQPSEQSVLPTIAIEQDAASAAIPAECRVLSPGEWKASVNMQRPGSPRLMVSGEVETSTGGYEVTLERGKTDLNPAIVTMELKVVPPPADAMVSQMITPHAVQTEVPDVSRDLKRVVINCGGGKLTEIAEISVLN
;
A
#
# COMPACT_ATOMS: atom_id res chain seq x y z
N MET A 1 40.06 -22.00 -21.77
CA MET A 1 40.38 -23.32 -22.37
C MET A 1 39.98 -24.39 -21.37
N LEU A 2 39.20 -25.38 -21.84
CA LEU A 2 38.86 -26.72 -21.29
C LEU A 2 39.14 -26.98 -19.78
N ASN A 3 38.22 -27.56 -19.01
CA ASN A 3 37.66 -28.88 -19.30
C ASN A 3 36.43 -29.20 -18.44
N LYS A 4 35.52 -29.99 -18.99
CA LYS A 4 34.34 -30.58 -18.35
C LYS A 4 34.44 -32.11 -18.53
N PRO A 5 34.08 -32.91 -17.53
CA PRO A 5 33.22 -34.07 -17.83
C PRO A 5 32.15 -34.23 -16.73
N ALA A 6 30.85 -34.31 -17.04
CA ALA A 6 30.12 -35.41 -17.68
C ALA A 6 30.15 -36.72 -16.84
N PHE A 7 29.12 -36.91 -16.03
CA PHE A 7 28.74 -38.22 -15.50
C PHE A 7 27.30 -38.53 -15.93
N ILE A 8 27.18 -39.55 -16.77
CA ILE A 8 25.94 -40.15 -17.26
C ILE A 8 25.67 -41.36 -16.37
N LEU A 9 24.47 -41.47 -15.80
CA LEU A 9 23.97 -42.70 -15.22
C LEU A 9 22.83 -43.23 -16.10
N VAL A 10 23.16 -44.27 -16.85
CA VAL A 10 22.22 -45.15 -17.54
C VAL A 10 21.66 -46.12 -16.51
N SER A 11 20.34 -46.23 -16.41
CA SER A 11 19.69 -47.42 -15.84
C SER A 11 18.62 -47.89 -16.80
N ALA A 12 18.85 -49.08 -17.33
CA ALA A 12 17.93 -49.85 -18.13
C ALA A 12 17.29 -50.95 -17.26
N LEU A 13 16.32 -51.66 -17.86
CA LEU A 13 15.56 -52.84 -17.43
C LEU A 13 14.17 -52.56 -16.81
N THR A 14 13.05 -53.16 -17.21
CA THR A 14 12.61 -54.00 -18.37
C THR A 14 11.12 -54.33 -18.14
N ALA A 15 10.36 -54.51 -19.24
CA ALA A 15 9.10 -55.29 -19.39
C ALA A 15 7.83 -54.76 -18.66
N SER A 16 6.62 -54.75 -19.24
CA SER A 16 5.98 -55.77 -20.08
C SER A 16 4.96 -55.19 -21.05
N LEU A 17 4.85 -55.88 -22.19
CA LEU A 17 3.93 -55.70 -23.29
C LEU A 17 2.65 -56.53 -23.04
N MET A 18 1.45 -55.97 -23.23
CA MET A 18 0.27 -56.72 -23.66
C MET A 18 -0.68 -55.80 -24.44
N LEU A 19 -0.83 -56.12 -25.74
CA LEU A 19 -1.83 -55.62 -26.67
C LEU A 19 -3.22 -56.12 -26.30
N VAL A 20 -4.25 -55.28 -26.40
CA VAL A 20 -5.54 -55.66 -27.02
C VAL A 20 -6.10 -54.46 -27.78
N ALA A 21 -6.38 -54.66 -29.07
CA ALA A 21 -7.03 -53.73 -29.98
C ALA A 21 -8.56 -53.86 -29.91
N SER A 22 -9.28 -52.75 -30.01
CA SER A 22 -10.66 -52.74 -30.53
C SER A 22 -10.97 -51.36 -31.15
N THR A 23 -11.32 -51.41 -32.42
CA THR A 23 -11.69 -50.33 -33.33
C THR A 23 -13.15 -49.90 -33.15
N ALA A 24 -13.43 -48.58 -33.12
CA ALA A 24 -14.33 -47.86 -34.04
C ALA A 24 -14.76 -46.48 -33.49
N ALA A 25 -14.86 -45.51 -34.42
CA ALA A 25 -15.61 -44.25 -34.37
C ALA A 25 -15.01 -43.03 -33.63
N VAL A 26 -14.21 -42.27 -34.39
CA VAL A 26 -14.07 -40.79 -34.47
C VAL A 26 -14.74 -39.98 -33.34
N GLY A 27 -13.90 -39.40 -32.48
CA GLY A 27 -14.28 -38.42 -31.46
C GLY A 27 -13.07 -37.79 -30.78
N ASN A 28 -12.42 -36.88 -31.50
CA ASN A 28 -11.62 -35.73 -31.05
C ASN A 28 -10.82 -35.79 -29.71
N VAL A 29 -9.49 -35.85 -29.83
CA VAL A 29 -8.46 -35.02 -29.15
C VAL A 29 -8.45 -34.92 -27.61
N GLN A 30 -7.55 -35.72 -27.01
CA GLN A 30 -6.50 -35.38 -26.01
C GLN A 30 -6.86 -34.72 -24.66
N PRO A 31 -6.62 -35.39 -23.51
CA PRO A 31 -6.38 -34.73 -22.24
C PRO A 31 -4.88 -34.43 -22.11
N SER A 32 -4.50 -33.16 -22.28
CA SER A 32 -3.19 -32.68 -21.87
C SER A 32 -3.17 -32.58 -20.34
N GLU A 33 -2.31 -33.38 -19.70
CA GLU A 33 -1.81 -33.12 -18.34
C GLU A 33 -1.19 -31.72 -18.30
N GLN A 34 -1.97 -30.74 -17.84
CA GLN A 34 -1.43 -29.49 -17.34
C GLN A 34 -1.29 -29.63 -15.83
N SER A 35 -0.04 -29.88 -15.44
CA SER A 35 0.49 -29.56 -14.13
C SER A 35 0.22 -28.08 -13.84
N VAL A 36 -0.92 -27.79 -13.21
CA VAL A 36 -1.21 -26.45 -12.70
C VAL A 36 -0.51 -26.36 -11.35
N LEU A 37 0.64 -25.69 -11.36
CA LEU A 37 1.29 -25.13 -10.19
C LEU A 37 0.21 -24.47 -9.30
N PRO A 38 0.15 -24.71 -7.98
CA PRO A 38 -0.77 -23.95 -7.15
C PRO A 38 -0.36 -22.48 -7.25
N THR A 39 -1.17 -21.67 -7.93
CA THR A 39 -1.19 -20.23 -7.73
C THR A 39 -1.58 -20.06 -6.27
N ILE A 40 -0.58 -19.88 -5.41
CA ILE A 40 -0.79 -19.30 -4.09
C ILE A 40 -1.30 -17.89 -4.40
N ALA A 41 -2.62 -17.75 -4.41
CA ALA A 41 -3.26 -16.46 -4.23
C ALA A 41 -2.76 -15.97 -2.88
N ILE A 42 -1.84 -15.01 -2.90
CA ILE A 42 -1.59 -14.20 -1.73
C ILE A 42 -2.85 -13.36 -1.61
N GLU A 43 -3.87 -13.89 -0.94
CA GLU A 43 -4.90 -13.08 -0.30
C GLU A 43 -4.16 -12.27 0.76
N GLN A 44 -3.63 -11.14 0.34
CA GLN A 44 -3.19 -10.10 1.24
C GLN A 44 -4.46 -9.40 1.73
N ASP A 45 -5.11 -10.07 2.69
CA ASP A 45 -6.09 -9.46 3.59
C ASP A 45 -5.37 -8.38 4.41
N ALA A 46 -5.31 -7.20 3.82
CA ALA A 46 -5.31 -5.95 4.55
C ALA A 46 -6.21 -5.05 3.70
N ALA A 47 -7.24 -4.47 4.31
CA ALA A 47 -8.06 -3.46 3.67
C ALA A 47 -7.15 -2.37 3.10
N SER A 48 -6.77 -2.49 1.83
CA SER A 48 -6.08 -1.46 1.09
C SER A 48 -7.12 -0.37 0.95
N ALA A 49 -7.09 0.59 1.86
CA ALA A 49 -7.78 1.84 1.66
C ALA A 49 -7.22 2.40 0.36
N ALA A 50 -8.03 2.29 -0.71
CA ALA A 50 -7.64 2.78 -2.01
C ALA A 50 -7.36 4.28 -1.87
N ILE A 51 -6.21 4.71 -2.39
CA ILE A 51 -5.87 6.13 -2.43
C ILE A 51 -6.96 6.84 -3.23
N PRO A 52 -7.57 7.92 -2.70
CA PRO A 52 -8.57 8.68 -3.43
C PRO A 52 -8.02 9.12 -4.80
N ALA A 53 -8.79 8.99 -5.88
CA ALA A 53 -8.31 9.25 -7.24
C ALA A 53 -7.78 10.69 -7.45
N GLU A 54 -8.38 11.65 -6.75
CA GLU A 54 -7.95 13.06 -6.79
C GLU A 54 -6.75 13.35 -5.87
N CYS A 55 -6.36 12.38 -5.03
CA CYS A 55 -5.15 12.44 -4.23
C CYS A 55 -3.94 12.03 -5.07
N ARG A 56 -3.07 12.99 -5.37
CA ARG A 56 -1.93 12.81 -6.30
C ARG A 56 -0.70 12.16 -5.65
N VAL A 57 -0.92 11.27 -4.70
CA VAL A 57 0.13 10.48 -4.03
C VAL A 57 0.14 9.05 -4.56
N LEU A 58 1.29 8.39 -4.47
CA LEU A 58 1.47 7.00 -4.90
C LEU A 58 1.19 5.99 -3.79
N SER A 59 1.38 6.40 -2.54
CA SER A 59 1.20 5.58 -1.35
C SER A 59 0.51 6.39 -0.27
N PRO A 60 -0.32 5.76 0.59
CA PRO A 60 -0.96 6.46 1.70
C PRO A 60 0.06 6.92 2.75
N GLY A 61 1.25 6.30 2.81
CA GLY A 61 2.32 6.69 3.71
C GLY A 61 2.21 6.11 5.12
N GLU A 62 3.26 6.32 5.91
CA GLU A 62 3.27 5.99 7.34
C GLU A 62 2.89 7.23 8.15
N TRP A 63 1.94 7.08 9.06
CA TRP A 63 1.37 8.20 9.82
C TRP A 63 1.43 7.97 11.32
N LYS A 64 1.68 9.06 12.05
CA LYS A 64 1.75 9.05 13.52
C LYS A 64 0.99 10.24 14.08
N ALA A 65 0.32 9.99 15.20
CA ALA A 65 -0.38 11.00 15.98
C ALA A 65 0.08 10.92 17.44
N SER A 66 0.36 12.07 18.04
CA SER A 66 0.68 12.14 19.47
C SER A 66 0.04 13.35 20.12
N VAL A 67 -0.40 13.23 21.36
CA VAL A 67 -1.05 14.32 22.11
C VAL A 67 -0.19 14.69 23.31
N ASN A 68 0.15 15.96 23.43
CA ASN A 68 0.74 16.52 24.64
C ASN A 68 -0.38 16.94 25.60
N MET A 69 -0.48 16.25 26.73
CA MET A 69 -1.47 16.51 27.78
C MET A 69 -0.94 17.34 28.95
N GLN A 70 0.37 17.58 29.03
CA GLN A 70 1.02 18.19 30.18
C GLN A 70 1.15 19.71 30.10
N ARG A 71 1.02 20.29 28.90
CA ARG A 71 1.11 21.75 28.76
C ARG A 71 -0.07 22.41 29.51
N PRO A 72 0.16 23.47 30.30
CA PRO A 72 -0.93 24.24 30.89
C PRO A 72 -1.87 24.74 29.77
N GLY A 73 -3.15 24.39 29.87
CA GLY A 73 -4.17 24.71 28.86
C GLY A 73 -4.77 23.48 28.19
N SER A 74 -5.26 23.66 26.96
CA SER A 74 -5.87 22.59 26.19
C SER A 74 -4.82 21.64 25.60
N PRO A 75 -5.12 20.33 25.49
CA PRO A 75 -4.25 19.37 24.82
C PRO A 75 -3.91 19.81 23.40
N ARG A 76 -2.70 19.47 22.94
CA ARG A 76 -2.26 19.70 21.57
C ARG A 76 -1.89 18.40 20.89
N LEU A 77 -2.43 18.19 19.71
CA LEU A 77 -2.14 17.04 18.86
C LEU A 77 -1.02 17.40 17.89
N MET A 78 -0.01 16.55 17.79
CA MET A 78 1.00 16.55 16.74
C MET A 78 0.69 15.42 15.77
N VAL A 79 0.49 15.74 14.49
CA VAL A 79 0.31 14.76 13.42
C VAL A 79 1.49 14.87 12.47
N SER A 80 2.06 13.73 12.10
CA SER A 80 3.15 13.66 11.12
C SER A 80 2.98 12.46 10.22
N GLY A 81 3.40 12.60 8.97
CA GLY A 81 3.43 11.49 8.02
C GLY A 81 4.37 11.77 6.86
N GLU A 82 4.57 10.78 6.03
CA GLU A 82 5.35 10.88 4.80
C GLU A 82 4.58 10.25 3.66
N VAL A 83 4.46 10.96 2.53
CA VAL A 83 3.81 10.46 1.31
C VAL A 83 4.73 10.59 0.12
N GLU A 84 4.50 9.79 -0.92
CA GLU A 84 5.31 9.81 -2.12
C GLU A 84 4.54 10.36 -3.32
N THR A 85 5.19 11.16 -4.15
CA THR A 85 4.66 11.65 -5.43
C THR A 85 5.45 11.08 -6.60
N SER A 86 4.83 11.01 -7.78
CA SER A 86 5.44 10.43 -8.99
C SER A 86 6.66 11.18 -9.50
N THR A 87 6.75 12.47 -9.21
CA THR A 87 7.87 13.35 -9.57
C THR A 87 8.22 14.25 -8.40
N GLY A 88 9.35 14.95 -8.52
CA GLY A 88 9.61 16.12 -7.67
C GLY A 88 8.71 17.31 -8.04
N GLY A 89 8.79 18.37 -7.23
CA GLY A 89 8.13 19.66 -7.49
C GLY A 89 6.69 19.78 -7.00
N TYR A 90 6.10 18.72 -6.46
CA TYR A 90 4.82 18.81 -5.74
C TYR A 90 4.98 19.60 -4.45
N GLU A 91 3.98 20.42 -4.12
CA GLU A 91 3.83 21.01 -2.80
C GLU A 91 2.86 20.16 -1.98
N VAL A 92 3.33 19.62 -0.87
CA VAL A 92 2.54 18.77 0.02
C VAL A 92 2.42 19.46 1.38
N THR A 93 1.18 19.70 1.80
CA THR A 93 0.89 20.36 3.08
C THR A 93 -0.20 19.61 3.83
N LEU A 94 -0.09 19.61 5.16
CA LEU A 94 -1.08 19.03 6.05
C LEU A 94 -1.73 20.16 6.84
N GLU A 95 -3.06 20.19 6.88
CA GLU A 95 -3.82 21.21 7.61
C GLU A 95 -4.98 20.60 8.36
N ARG A 96 -5.52 21.31 9.35
CA ARG A 96 -6.76 20.88 10.01
C ARG A 96 -7.94 20.99 9.03
N GLY A 97 -8.72 19.93 8.94
CA GLY A 97 -9.95 19.89 8.15
C GLY A 97 -11.04 20.82 8.71
N LYS A 98 -12.01 21.15 7.88
CA LYS A 98 -13.02 22.19 8.18
C LYS A 98 -14.09 21.79 9.20
N THR A 99 -14.21 20.52 9.60
CA THR A 99 -15.33 20.09 10.46
C THR A 99 -15.01 18.82 11.25
N ASP A 100 -14.98 18.94 12.57
CA ASP A 100 -15.03 17.79 13.49
C ASP A 100 -16.38 17.83 14.22
N LEU A 101 -17.39 17.11 13.70
CA LEU A 101 -18.70 17.00 14.36
C LEU A 101 -18.61 16.18 15.67
N ASN A 102 -17.58 15.36 15.79
CA ASN A 102 -17.33 14.51 16.94
C ASN A 102 -15.99 14.93 17.57
N PRO A 103 -15.96 15.41 18.83
CA PRO A 103 -14.74 15.84 19.49
C PRO A 103 -13.72 14.71 19.70
N ALA A 104 -14.13 13.44 19.62
CA ALA A 104 -13.24 12.28 19.68
C ALA A 104 -12.52 11.99 18.35
N ILE A 105 -12.80 12.75 17.28
CA ILE A 105 -12.19 12.61 15.97
C ILE A 105 -11.63 13.96 15.54
N VAL A 106 -10.38 13.98 15.10
CA VAL A 106 -9.79 15.14 14.40
C VAL A 106 -9.59 14.78 12.94
N THR A 107 -10.10 15.62 12.06
CA THR A 107 -9.95 15.48 10.61
C THR A 107 -8.81 16.39 10.16
N MET A 108 -7.89 15.83 9.38
CA MET A 108 -6.82 16.53 8.69
C MET A 108 -7.06 16.48 7.20
N GLU A 109 -6.60 17.49 6.48
CA GLU A 109 -6.59 17.52 5.02
C GLU A 109 -5.14 17.60 4.54
N LEU A 110 -4.74 16.60 3.75
CA LEU A 110 -3.50 16.59 3.00
C LEU A 110 -3.75 17.24 1.63
N LYS A 111 -3.17 18.40 1.41
CA LYS A 111 -3.20 19.08 0.12
C LYS A 111 -1.95 18.74 -0.66
N VAL A 112 -2.15 18.27 -1.89
CA VAL A 112 -1.08 17.91 -2.83
C VAL A 112 -1.26 18.73 -4.08
N VAL A 113 -0.44 19.77 -4.23
CA VAL A 113 -0.51 20.69 -5.36
C VAL A 113 0.56 20.29 -6.38
N PRO A 114 0.18 20.00 -7.63
CA PRO A 114 1.15 19.67 -8.67
C PRO A 114 2.00 20.89 -9.05
N PRO A 115 3.24 20.67 -9.51
CA PRO A 115 4.05 21.76 -10.07
C PRO A 115 3.36 22.37 -11.31
N PRO A 116 3.70 23.62 -11.67
CA PRO A 116 3.29 24.21 -12.94
C PRO A 116 3.67 23.32 -14.14
N ALA A 117 2.85 23.33 -15.19
CA ALA A 117 3.03 22.43 -16.34
C ALA A 117 4.34 22.69 -17.12
N ASP A 118 4.91 23.88 -17.01
CA ASP A 118 6.16 24.31 -17.63
C ASP A 118 7.38 24.17 -16.70
N ALA A 119 7.18 23.74 -15.46
CA ALA A 119 8.26 23.55 -14.51
C ALA A 119 9.14 22.35 -14.90
N MET A 120 10.46 22.57 -14.93
CA MET A 120 11.41 21.47 -15.03
C MET A 120 11.48 20.74 -13.69
N VAL A 121 10.97 19.50 -13.63
CA VAL A 121 10.93 18.69 -12.40
C VAL A 121 11.65 17.35 -12.57
N SER A 122 12.20 16.85 -11.46
CA SER A 122 12.81 15.52 -11.40
C SER A 122 11.76 14.43 -11.64
N GLN A 123 12.04 13.48 -12.52
CA GLN A 123 11.15 12.35 -12.84
C GLN A 123 11.34 11.15 -11.90
N MET A 124 11.70 11.43 -10.64
CA MET A 124 11.92 10.42 -9.61
C MET A 124 10.79 10.47 -8.58
N ILE A 125 10.39 9.29 -8.09
CA ILE A 125 9.50 9.19 -6.94
C ILE A 125 10.13 9.98 -5.78
N THR A 126 9.37 10.93 -5.25
CA THR A 126 9.89 11.88 -4.26
C THR A 126 9.06 11.77 -2.98
N PRO A 127 9.68 11.47 -1.82
CA PRO A 127 9.01 11.48 -0.54
C PRO A 127 8.82 12.91 -0.01
N HIS A 128 7.70 13.14 0.68
CA HIS A 128 7.31 14.40 1.29
C HIS A 128 6.90 14.18 2.73
N ALA A 129 7.76 14.58 3.66
CA ALA A 129 7.45 14.58 5.09
C ALA A 129 6.62 15.82 5.46
N VAL A 130 5.51 15.60 6.15
CA VAL A 130 4.64 16.67 6.66
C VAL A 130 4.44 16.52 8.16
N GLN A 131 4.29 17.66 8.83
CA GLN A 131 4.00 17.71 10.26
C GLN A 131 3.13 18.93 10.57
N THR A 132 2.18 18.78 11.49
CA THR A 132 1.31 19.87 11.94
C THR A 132 0.93 19.71 13.39
N GLU A 133 0.99 20.81 14.14
CA GLU A 133 0.41 20.91 15.48
C GLU A 133 -1.02 21.44 15.38
N VAL A 134 -1.93 20.74 16.06
CA VAL A 134 -3.34 21.07 16.14
C VAL A 134 -3.66 21.41 17.60
N PRO A 135 -3.94 22.69 17.92
CA PRO A 135 -4.28 23.09 19.27
C PRO A 135 -5.71 22.69 19.63
N ASP A 136 -6.02 22.81 20.93
CA ASP A 136 -7.37 22.73 21.48
C ASP A 136 -8.15 21.45 21.11
N VAL A 137 -7.46 20.31 21.10
CA VAL A 137 -8.12 19.01 20.86
C VAL A 137 -8.75 18.47 22.15
N SER A 138 -9.79 17.66 21.99
CA SER A 138 -10.45 17.01 23.12
C SER A 138 -9.48 16.09 23.88
N ARG A 139 -9.67 16.00 25.20
CA ARG A 139 -9.00 14.97 26.02
C ARG A 139 -9.46 13.56 25.67
N ASP A 140 -10.67 13.43 25.09
CA ASP A 140 -11.26 12.17 24.65
C ASP A 140 -10.96 11.86 23.18
N LEU A 141 -9.92 12.47 22.60
CA LEU A 141 -9.50 12.20 21.23
C LEU A 141 -9.14 10.70 21.09
N LYS A 142 -9.79 10.03 20.15
CA LYS A 142 -9.59 8.59 19.88
C LYS A 142 -9.01 8.33 18.50
N ARG A 143 -9.24 9.23 17.55
CA ARG A 143 -8.87 9.01 16.15
C ARG A 143 -8.46 10.30 15.45
N VAL A 144 -7.53 10.15 14.52
CA VAL A 144 -7.21 11.17 13.53
C VAL A 144 -7.51 10.60 12.14
N VAL A 145 -8.29 11.30 11.34
CA VAL A 145 -8.59 10.91 9.96
C VAL A 145 -7.82 11.83 9.03
N ILE A 146 -7.04 11.28 8.11
CA ILE A 146 -6.33 12.05 7.08
C ILE A 146 -7.11 11.92 5.78
N ASN A 147 -7.62 13.04 5.29
CA ASN A 147 -8.26 13.13 3.98
C ASN A 147 -7.30 13.69 2.94
N CYS A 148 -7.56 13.36 1.68
CA CYS A 148 -6.85 13.89 0.53
C CYS A 148 -7.74 13.78 -0.71
N GLY A 149 -7.79 14.82 -1.54
CA GLY A 149 -8.59 14.80 -2.77
C GLY A 149 -10.08 14.55 -2.52
N GLY A 150 -10.61 15.00 -1.38
CA GLY A 150 -12.01 14.80 -1.00
C GLY A 150 -12.38 13.40 -0.51
N GLY A 151 -11.42 12.48 -0.37
CA GLY A 151 -11.62 11.14 0.19
C GLY A 151 -10.73 10.87 1.40
N LYS A 152 -11.04 9.79 2.14
CA LYS A 152 -10.19 9.32 3.25
C LYS A 152 -8.94 8.65 2.69
N LEU A 153 -7.77 9.17 3.03
CA LEU A 153 -6.48 8.55 2.71
C LEU A 153 -6.11 7.49 3.74
N THR A 154 -6.17 7.83 5.03
CA THR A 154 -5.86 6.92 6.12
C THR A 154 -6.52 7.35 7.43
N GLU A 155 -6.44 6.49 8.45
CA GLU A 155 -6.97 6.68 9.78
C GLU A 155 -5.96 6.22 10.83
N ILE A 156 -5.68 7.07 11.81
CA ILE A 156 -4.78 6.80 12.92
C ILE A 156 -5.63 6.57 14.17
N ALA A 157 -5.72 5.32 14.61
CA ALA A 157 -6.46 4.95 15.82
C ALA A 157 -5.57 4.85 17.07
N GLU A 158 -4.27 4.63 16.90
CA GLU A 158 -3.31 4.63 17.99
C GLU A 158 -2.68 6.01 18.14
N ILE A 159 -3.07 6.72 19.20
CA ILE A 159 -2.60 8.06 19.49
C ILE A 159 -1.69 7.99 20.72
N SER A 160 -0.41 8.27 20.53
CA SER A 160 0.55 8.26 21.63
C SER A 160 0.33 9.47 22.56
N VAL A 161 0.40 9.26 23.87
CA VAL A 161 0.38 10.37 24.82
C VAL A 161 1.82 10.76 25.15
N LEU A 162 2.17 12.02 24.90
CA LEU A 162 3.45 12.59 25.28
C LEU A 162 3.37 13.01 26.75
N ASN A 163 4.19 12.34 27.56
CA ASN A 163 4.42 12.63 28.98
C ASN A 163 5.74 13.39 29.17
#